data_AF-A0A536AJL3-F1
#
_entry.id   AF-A0A536AJL3-F1
#
_cell.length_a   1.000
_cell.length_b   1.000
_cell.length_c   1.000
_cell.angle_alpha   90.00
_cell.angle_beta   90.00
_cell.angle_gamma   90.00
#
_symmetry.space_group_name_H-M   'P 1'
#
loop_
_entity.id
_entity.type
_entity.pdbx_description
1 polymer ?
#
loop_
_entity_poly.entity_id
_entity_poly.type
_entity_poly.pdbx_seq_one_letter_code
_entity_poly.pdbx_strand_id
1 'polypeptide(L)'
;GHFLGAEHTLRNYRTGFYRPWISSTENYDRWQRFGARTADVVASERWQQVLAEYPDPGIDPGVDEQLLEFIGRRKREIGSD
;
A
#
# COMPACT_ATOMS: atom_id res chain seq x y z
N GLY A 1 21.76 14.34 28.39
CA GLY A 1 22.42 14.07 27.10
C GLY A 1 21.39 13.61 26.08
N HIS A 2 21.78 13.34 24.83
CA HIS A 2 20.90 12.84 23.78
C HIS A 2 21.55 11.67 23.02
N PHE A 3 20.75 10.82 22.38
CA PHE A 3 21.24 9.63 21.66
C PHE A 3 21.37 9.81 20.14
N LEU A 4 21.12 11.01 19.61
CA LEU A 4 21.18 11.27 18.16
C LEU A 4 22.56 10.97 17.55
N GLY A 5 23.64 11.26 18.30
CA GLY A 5 25.03 11.01 17.87
C GLY A 5 25.65 9.72 18.41
N ALA A 6 24.87 8.86 19.08
CA ALA A 6 25.40 7.60 19.61
C ALA A 6 25.73 6.63 18.46
N GLU A 7 26.80 5.85 18.60
CA GLU A 7 27.25 4.86 17.60
C GLU A 7 26.11 3.90 17.21
N HIS A 8 25.36 3.42 18.19
CA HIS A 8 24.19 2.58 17.97
C HIS A 8 23.13 3.27 17.07
N THR A 9 22.84 4.55 17.31
CA THR A 9 21.87 5.30 16.50
C THR A 9 22.38 5.48 15.08
N LEU A 10 23.65 5.87 14.91
CA LEU A 10 24.25 6.06 13.59
C LEU A 10 24.32 4.77 12.78
N ARG A 11 24.52 3.62 13.44
CA ARG A 11 24.53 2.30 12.78
C ARG A 11 23.13 1.85 12.34
N ASN A 12 22.09 2.17 13.10
CA ASN A 12 20.77 1.58 12.92
C ASN A 12 19.70 2.52 12.35
N TYR A 13 19.87 3.85 12.33
CA TYR A 13 18.78 4.80 12.02
C TYR A 13 18.12 4.61 10.64
N ARG A 14 18.80 3.98 9.68
CA ARG A 14 18.24 3.78 8.33
C ARG A 14 17.20 2.66 8.28
N THR A 15 17.36 1.64 9.10
CA THR A 15 16.57 0.40 9.08
C THR A 15 15.79 0.17 10.38
N GLY A 16 16.17 0.84 11.47
CA GLY A 16 15.56 0.68 12.79
C GLY A 16 14.23 1.41 12.98
N PHE A 17 13.76 2.17 11.98
CA PHE A 17 12.50 2.90 12.05
C PHE A 17 11.57 2.52 10.89
N TYR A 18 10.29 2.34 11.23
CA TYR A 18 9.23 2.26 10.24
C TYR A 18 9.10 3.61 9.52
N ARG A 19 8.99 3.56 8.18
CA ARG A 19 8.71 4.73 7.35
C ARG A 19 7.24 4.74 6.97
N PRO A 20 6.44 5.68 7.49
CA PRO A 20 5.02 5.74 7.16
C PRO A 20 4.82 6.07 5.69
N TRP A 21 3.79 5.47 5.08
CA TRP A 21 3.42 5.76 3.69
C TRP A 21 2.51 6.99 3.57
N ILE A 22 1.72 7.29 4.61
CA ILE A 22 0.66 8.31 4.56
C ILE A 22 0.95 9.50 5.48
N SER A 23 1.39 9.24 6.71
CA SER A 23 1.58 10.29 7.71
C SER A 23 2.80 11.18 7.40
N SER A 24 2.65 12.49 7.59
CA SER A 24 3.75 13.45 7.53
C SER A 24 4.34 13.69 8.92
N THR A 25 5.67 13.81 8.99
CA THR A 25 6.40 14.26 10.20
C THR A 25 6.98 15.67 10.03
N GLU A 26 6.57 16.39 8.98
CA GLU A 26 6.97 17.77 8.78
C GLU A 26 6.37 18.69 9.85
N ASN A 27 7.05 19.78 10.17
CA ASN A 27 6.44 20.83 10.97
C ASN A 27 5.33 21.55 10.18
N TYR A 28 4.49 22.30 10.91
CA TYR A 28 3.30 22.95 10.34
C TYR A 28 3.63 23.89 9.16
N ASP A 29 4.60 24.79 9.31
CA ASP A 29 4.93 25.78 8.27
C ASP A 29 5.36 25.12 6.97
N ARG A 30 6.13 24.04 7.07
CA ARG A 30 6.58 23.28 5.90
C ARG A 30 5.41 22.56 5.24
N TRP A 31 4.63 21.82 6.02
CA TRP A 31 3.44 21.11 5.52
C TRP A 31 2.45 22.07 4.85
N GLN A 32 2.22 23.24 5.44
CA GLN A 32 1.35 24.28 4.92
C GLN A 32 1.87 24.83 3.58
N ARG A 33 3.18 25.13 3.47
CA ARG A 33 3.80 25.60 2.23
C ARG A 33 3.74 24.57 1.10
N PHE A 34 3.75 23.28 1.43
CA PHE A 34 3.63 22.17 0.48
C PHE A 34 2.18 21.73 0.23
N GLY A 35 1.22 22.62 0.46
CA GLY A 35 -0.17 22.42 0.05
C GLY A 35 -1.05 21.73 1.08
N ALA A 36 -0.62 21.67 2.34
CA ALA A 36 -1.45 21.23 3.46
C ALA A 36 -2.11 19.86 3.20
N ARG A 37 -1.33 18.92 2.65
CA ARG A 37 -1.85 17.63 2.17
C ARG A 37 -2.31 16.77 3.33
N THR A 38 -3.62 16.51 3.39
CA THR A 38 -4.25 15.67 4.41
C THR A 38 -4.04 14.18 4.10
N ALA A 39 -4.29 13.33 5.10
CA ALA A 39 -4.04 11.88 4.98
C ALA A 39 -4.90 11.22 3.88
N ASP A 40 -6.14 11.68 3.69
CA ASP A 40 -7.04 11.22 2.64
C ASP A 40 -6.54 11.57 1.22
N VAL A 41 -5.92 12.75 1.05
CA VAL A 41 -5.31 13.16 -0.22
C VAL A 41 -4.11 12.26 -0.56
N VAL A 42 -3.19 12.07 0.40
CA VAL A 42 -2.01 11.22 0.21
C VAL A 42 -2.41 9.76 -0.03
N ALA A 43 -3.38 9.25 0.74
CA ALA A 43 -3.90 7.90 0.57
C ALA A 43 -4.57 7.71 -0.80
N SER A 44 -5.31 8.72 -1.27
CA SER A 44 -5.99 8.67 -2.57
C SER A 44 -5.03 8.53 -3.74
N GLU A 45 -3.96 9.32 -3.74
CA GLU A 45 -2.91 9.19 -4.75
C GLU A 45 -2.17 7.86 -4.65
N ARG A 46 -1.91 7.38 -3.42
CA ARG A 46 -1.14 6.16 -3.22
C ARG A 46 -1.86 4.92 -3.73
N TRP A 47 -3.17 4.76 -3.48
CA TRP A 47 -3.88 3.58 -3.99
C TRP A 47 -3.95 3.58 -5.53
N GLN A 48 -4.09 4.76 -6.14
CA GLN A 48 -4.08 4.89 -7.60
C GLN A 48 -2.73 4.48 -8.17
N GLN A 49 -1.63 4.94 -7.55
CA GLN A 49 -0.29 4.54 -7.93
C GLN A 49 -0.09 3.02 -7.79
N VAL A 50 -0.52 2.44 -6.66
CA VAL A 50 -0.41 0.98 -6.43
C VAL A 50 -1.14 0.20 -7.51
N LEU A 51 -2.34 0.61 -7.93
CA LEU A 51 -3.06 -0.05 -9.02
C LEU A 51 -2.37 0.14 -10.37
N ALA A 52 -1.84 1.33 -10.65
CA ALA A 52 -1.13 1.61 -11.90
C ALA A 52 0.18 0.82 -12.02
N GLU A 53 0.86 0.56 -10.89
CA GLU A 53 2.13 -0.14 -10.83
C GLU A 53 1.98 -1.65 -10.61
N TYR A 54 0.78 -2.14 -10.31
CA TYR A 54 0.54 -3.55 -9.96
C TYR A 54 0.87 -4.47 -11.15
N PRO A 55 1.92 -5.31 -11.04
CA PRO A 55 2.18 -6.32 -12.04
C PRO A 55 1.32 -7.54 -11.72
N ASP A 56 0.33 -7.82 -12.57
CA ASP A 56 -0.44 -9.06 -12.46
C ASP A 56 0.53 -10.26 -12.60
N PRO A 57 0.74 -11.07 -11.55
CA PRO A 57 1.64 -12.23 -11.63
C PRO A 57 1.09 -13.32 -12.56
N GLY A 58 -0.18 -13.21 -12.99
CA GLY A 58 -0.90 -14.23 -13.71
C GLY A 58 -1.27 -15.40 -12.79
N ILE A 59 -2.07 -16.29 -13.36
CA ILE A 59 -2.43 -17.58 -12.79
C ILE A 59 -2.19 -18.66 -13.84
N ASP A 60 -1.94 -19.91 -13.41
CA ASP A 60 -1.85 -21.03 -14.34
C ASP A 60 -3.15 -21.16 -15.16
N PRO A 61 -3.09 -21.24 -16.51
CA PRO A 61 -4.29 -21.26 -17.35
C PRO A 61 -5.23 -22.44 -17.07
N GLY A 62 -4.70 -23.61 -16.71
CA GLY A 62 -5.52 -24.77 -16.40
C GLY A 62 -6.27 -24.62 -15.08
N VAL A 63 -5.65 -23.96 -14.09
CA VAL A 63 -6.32 -23.59 -12.84
C VAL A 63 -7.39 -22.52 -13.08
N ASP A 64 -7.10 -21.50 -13.89
CA ASP A 64 -8.07 -20.45 -14.22
C ASP A 64 -9.32 -21.03 -14.90
N GLU A 65 -9.14 -21.94 -15.87
CA GLU A 65 -10.25 -22.63 -16.53
C GLU A 65 -11.12 -23.41 -15.54
N GLN A 66 -10.50 -24.18 -14.63
CA GLN A 66 -11.22 -24.92 -13.60
C GLN A 66 -11.99 -24.00 -12.64
N LEU A 67 -11.41 -22.86 -12.26
CA LEU A 67 -12.06 -21.86 -11.43
C LEU A 67 -13.28 -21.27 -12.16
N LEU A 68 -13.14 -20.92 -13.44
CA LEU A 68 -14.23 -20.40 -14.27
C LEU A 68 -15.37 -21.41 -14.43
N GLU A 69 -15.06 -22.68 -14.66
CA GLU A 69 -16.06 -23.75 -14.74
C GLU A 69 -16.84 -23.88 -13.42
N PHE A 70 -16.13 -23.96 -12.30
CA PHE A 70 -16.72 -24.04 -10.97
C PHE A 70 -17.62 -22.84 -10.67
N ILE A 71 -17.15 -21.61 -10.94
CA ILE A 71 -17.91 -20.37 -10.75
C ILE A 71 -19.19 -20.43 -11.60
N GLY A 72 -19.09 -20.85 -12.86
CA GLY A 72 -20.24 -20.98 -13.77
C GLY A 72 -21.28 -21.97 -13.24
N ARG A 73 -20.84 -23.13 -12.76
CA ARG A 73 -21.71 -24.14 -12.14
C ARG A 73 -22.41 -23.59 -10.90
N ARG A 74 -21.67 -22.96 -9.97
CA ARG A 74 -22.23 -22.39 -8.73
C ARG A 74 -23.21 -21.26 -8.98
N LYS A 75 -22.95 -20.39 -9.96
CA LYS A 75 -23.89 -19.33 -10.35
C LYS A 75 -25.24 -19.89 -10.81
N ARG A 76 -25.25 -21.01 -11.56
CA ARG A 76 -26.49 -21.68 -11.98
C ARG A 76 -27.23 -22.34 -10.82
N GLU A 77 -26.50 -23.02 -9.94
CA GLU A 77 -27.07 -23.69 -8.77
C GLU A 77 -27.67 -22.70 -7.75
N ILE A 78 -27.14 -21.48 -7.67
CA ILE A 78 -27.59 -20.45 -6.72
C ILE A 78 -28.62 -19.50 -7.35
N GLY A 79 -28.45 -19.13 -8.62
CA GLY A 79 -29.29 -18.16 -9.33
C GLY A 79 -30.55 -18.75 -9.95
N SER A 80 -30.93 -19.99 -9.61
CA SER A 80 -32.16 -20.63 -10.03
C SER A 80 -33.37 -20.30 -9.12
N ASP A 81 -33.37 -19.12 -8.50
CA ASP A 81 -34.52 -18.48 -7.84
C ASP A 81 -34.92 -17.20 -8.58
#